data_AF-A0A1S3YEI8-F1
#
_entry.id   AF-A0A1S3YEI8-F1
#
_cell.length_a   1.000
_cell.length_b   1.000
_cell.length_c   1.000
_cell.angle_alpha   90.00
_cell.angle_beta   90.00
_cell.angle_gamma   90.00
#
_symmetry.space_group_name_H-M   'P 1'
#
loop_
_entity.id
_entity.type
_entity.pdbx_description
1 polymer ?
#
loop_
_entity_poly.entity_id
_entity_poly.type
_entity_poly.pdbx_seq_one_letter_code
_entity_poly.pdbx_strand_id
1 'polypeptide(L)'
;MRMRWLWRNWLAAAVLVMAGAVAAGGASVSYDGRSLIIDGQRKMLFSGSIHYPRSTPDMWPSLISKAKQGGIDVIETYVFWNLHEPRPGQYDFSGRRDIVAFIKEIQAQGLYACLRIGPYIEGEWTYGGFPFWLHDVPGIVYRSDNEPFKIENEYQNIEKAFREDGPPYVRWTVKMAVELQTGVPWIMCKQDDAPDPIINTCNGMKCGETFKGPNSPNKPSLWTENWTSFYQVYGQNVTLRSAQDIAFQVALFIARKNGTYINYYM
;
A
#
# COMPACT_ATOMS: atom_id res chain seq x y z
N MET A 1 53.55 -25.92 -56.13
CA MET A 1 54.95 -25.47 -56.12
C MET A 1 55.02 -24.23 -55.24
N ARG A 2 55.69 -24.34 -54.07
CA ARG A 2 56.14 -23.30 -53.11
C ARG A 2 55.18 -22.11 -52.85
N MET A 3 54.71 -21.85 -51.61
CA MET A 3 55.55 -21.65 -50.44
C MET A 3 54.77 -21.91 -49.14
N ARG A 4 55.42 -22.63 -48.23
CA ARG A 4 54.94 -23.00 -46.90
C ARG A 4 55.65 -22.08 -45.88
N TRP A 5 54.90 -21.75 -44.83
CA TRP A 5 55.33 -21.65 -43.42
C TRP A 5 55.97 -20.35 -42.90
N LEU A 6 55.29 -19.75 -41.91
CA LEU A 6 55.78 -19.38 -40.57
C LEU A 6 54.56 -19.39 -39.61
N TRP A 7 54.34 -20.47 -38.84
CA TRP A 7 54.51 -20.58 -37.36
C TRP A 7 53.65 -19.56 -36.58
N ARG A 8 52.56 -19.93 -35.91
CA ARG A 8 52.39 -20.70 -34.64
C ARG A 8 51.93 -19.77 -33.51
N ASN A 9 50.83 -20.19 -32.89
CA ASN A 9 50.42 -19.96 -31.49
C ASN A 9 50.05 -18.53 -31.07
N TRP A 10 48.75 -18.23 -31.03
CA TRP A 10 48.14 -17.69 -29.80
C TRP A 10 46.79 -18.39 -29.59
N LEU A 11 46.68 -19.01 -28.42
CA LEU A 11 45.49 -19.62 -27.85
C LEU A 11 44.48 -18.54 -27.48
N ALA A 12 43.21 -18.95 -27.48
CA ALA A 12 42.16 -18.48 -26.58
C ALA A 12 41.81 -16.99 -26.59
N ALA A 13 40.70 -16.66 -27.25
CA ALA A 13 39.71 -15.74 -26.71
C ALA A 13 38.37 -15.98 -27.43
N ALA A 14 37.71 -17.10 -27.11
CA ALA A 14 36.26 -17.16 -27.28
C ALA A 14 35.68 -16.16 -26.29
N VAL A 15 35.36 -14.95 -26.77
CA VAL A 15 34.57 -14.00 -26.00
C VAL A 15 33.16 -14.60 -25.93
N LEU A 16 32.92 -15.40 -24.90
CA LEU A 16 31.59 -15.64 -24.39
C LEU A 16 31.05 -14.28 -23.97
N VAL A 17 30.26 -13.65 -24.85
CA VAL A 17 29.23 -12.74 -24.39
C VAL A 17 28.22 -13.65 -23.69
N MET A 18 28.49 -13.96 -22.42
CA MET A 18 27.44 -14.28 -21.48
C MET A 18 26.61 -13.00 -21.38
N ALA A 19 25.65 -12.88 -22.29
CA ALA A 19 24.42 -12.18 -21.99
C ALA A 19 23.82 -12.96 -20.82
N GLY A 20 24.28 -12.64 -19.62
CA GLY A 20 23.49 -12.85 -18.43
C GLY A 20 22.22 -12.09 -18.72
N ALA A 21 21.20 -12.82 -19.17
CA ALA A 21 19.85 -12.44 -18.89
C ALA A 21 19.82 -12.30 -17.37
N VAL A 22 20.04 -11.08 -16.88
CA VAL A 22 19.42 -10.67 -15.64
C VAL A 22 17.95 -10.83 -15.96
N ALA A 23 17.41 -12.00 -15.63
CA ALA A 23 16.00 -12.10 -15.41
C ALA A 23 15.72 -10.96 -14.43
N ALA A 24 15.09 -9.89 -14.91
CA ALA A 24 14.27 -9.08 -14.05
C ALA A 24 13.18 -10.04 -13.57
N GLY A 25 13.52 -10.87 -12.59
CA GLY A 25 12.57 -11.68 -11.87
C GLY A 25 11.70 -10.66 -11.17
N GLY A 26 10.57 -10.33 -11.79
CA GLY A 26 9.56 -9.50 -11.15
C GLY A 26 9.26 -10.17 -9.83
N ALA A 27 9.51 -9.45 -8.73
CA ALA A 27 9.36 -10.02 -7.41
C ALA A 27 7.90 -10.50 -7.28
N SER A 28 7.70 -11.80 -7.11
CA SER A 28 6.35 -12.35 -7.08
C SER A 28 5.77 -12.11 -5.70
N VAL A 29 4.65 -11.37 -5.62
CA VAL A 29 3.94 -11.17 -4.36
C VAL A 29 2.65 -11.99 -4.39
N SER A 30 2.52 -12.91 -3.45
CA SER A 30 1.32 -13.72 -3.24
C SER A 30 1.03 -13.82 -1.74
N TYR A 31 0.06 -14.66 -1.36
CA TYR A 31 -0.27 -14.89 0.03
C TYR A 31 -0.84 -16.28 0.24
N ASP A 32 -0.81 -16.73 1.50
CA ASP A 32 -1.57 -17.88 1.98
C ASP A 32 -2.26 -17.54 3.31
N GLY A 33 -2.88 -18.53 3.94
CA GLY A 33 -3.53 -18.35 5.25
C GLY A 33 -2.62 -17.89 6.39
N ARG A 34 -1.30 -17.81 6.19
CA ARG A 34 -0.33 -17.41 7.20
C ARG A 34 0.21 -16.00 6.96
N SER A 35 0.68 -15.68 5.75
CA SER A 35 1.36 -14.40 5.48
C SER A 35 1.32 -14.01 4.01
N LEU A 36 1.75 -12.76 3.75
CA LEU A 36 2.27 -12.41 2.43
C LEU A 36 3.52 -13.24 2.13
N ILE A 37 3.69 -13.59 0.86
CA ILE A 37 4.81 -14.34 0.31
C ILE A 37 5.46 -13.43 -0.72
N ILE A 38 6.72 -13.07 -0.48
CA ILE A 38 7.51 -12.26 -1.41
C ILE A 38 8.70 -13.12 -1.85
N ASP A 39 8.82 -13.33 -3.17
CA ASP A 39 9.86 -14.17 -3.78
C ASP A 39 9.86 -15.60 -3.22
N GLY A 40 8.66 -16.17 -3.07
CA GLY A 40 8.46 -17.51 -2.54
C GLY A 40 8.71 -17.66 -1.04
N GLN A 41 9.05 -16.58 -0.33
CA GLN A 41 9.31 -16.59 1.10
C GLN A 41 8.19 -15.91 1.89
N ARG A 42 7.66 -16.61 2.89
CA ARG A 42 6.74 -16.02 3.88
C ARG A 42 7.43 -14.88 4.63
N LYS A 43 6.76 -13.73 4.76
CA LYS A 43 7.30 -12.56 5.44
C LYS A 43 6.49 -12.18 6.68
N MET A 44 7.21 -11.77 7.72
CA MET A 44 6.71 -10.94 8.80
C MET A 44 7.11 -9.51 8.45
N LEU A 45 6.14 -8.62 8.24
CA LEU A 45 6.39 -7.27 7.75
C LEU A 45 5.96 -6.23 8.78
N PHE A 46 6.90 -5.37 9.16
CA PHE A 46 6.59 -4.15 9.87
C PHE A 46 6.52 -3.00 8.86
N SER A 47 5.39 -2.32 8.83
CA SER A 47 5.12 -1.20 7.95
C SER A 47 4.97 0.08 8.77
N GLY A 48 5.33 1.21 8.17
CA GLY A 48 5.07 2.53 8.74
C GLY A 48 4.50 3.43 7.68
N SER A 49 3.39 4.11 7.99
CA SER A 49 2.85 5.10 7.07
C SER A 49 3.81 6.29 6.98
N ILE A 50 4.00 6.84 5.78
CA ILE A 50 4.64 8.15 5.54
C ILE A 50 3.92 8.79 4.36
N HIS A 51 3.09 9.81 4.62
CA HIS A 51 2.35 10.49 3.56
C HIS A 51 3.23 11.53 2.85
N TYR A 52 3.59 11.26 1.59
CA TYR A 52 4.49 12.12 0.80
C TYR A 52 4.12 13.61 0.80
N PRO A 53 2.84 14.05 0.71
CA PRO A 53 2.51 15.47 0.68
C PRO A 53 2.60 16.18 2.05
N ARG A 54 2.70 15.42 3.15
CA ARG A 54 2.86 15.95 4.51
C ARG A 54 4.31 16.29 4.86
N SER A 55 5.24 16.08 3.93
CA SER A 55 6.65 16.45 4.03
C SER A 55 7.17 16.98 2.68
N THR A 56 8.42 17.43 2.62
CA THR A 56 9.04 17.91 1.37
C THR A 56 9.89 16.81 0.72
N PRO A 57 10.15 16.90 -0.60
CA PRO A 57 11.06 15.97 -1.28
C PRO A 57 12.43 15.83 -0.60
N ASP A 58 12.98 16.94 -0.10
CA ASP A 58 14.26 16.94 0.61
C ASP A 58 14.22 16.17 1.95
N MET A 59 13.03 16.05 2.57
CA MET A 59 12.86 15.31 3.81
C MET A 59 12.69 13.80 3.58
N TRP A 60 12.15 13.37 2.43
CA TRP A 60 11.79 11.96 2.19
C TRP A 60 12.96 11.00 2.44
N PRO A 61 14.19 11.24 1.94
CA PRO A 61 15.30 10.32 2.17
C PRO A 61 15.59 10.12 3.67
N SER A 62 15.57 11.21 4.45
CA SER A 62 15.84 11.15 5.89
C SER A 62 14.71 10.45 6.65
N LEU A 63 13.45 10.71 6.31
CA LEU A 63 12.29 10.07 6.94
C LEU A 63 12.28 8.56 6.69
N ILE A 64 12.47 8.16 5.43
CA ILE A 64 12.52 6.75 5.02
C ILE A 64 13.73 6.05 5.67
N SER A 65 14.88 6.72 5.76
CA SER A 65 16.06 6.16 6.43
C SER A 65 15.84 5.92 7.92
N LYS A 66 15.16 6.85 8.60
CA LYS A 66 14.79 6.68 10.02
C LYS A 66 13.80 5.53 10.20
N ALA A 67 12.82 5.39 9.32
CA ALA A 67 11.89 4.25 9.36
C ALA A 67 12.66 2.92 9.20
N LYS A 68 13.55 2.83 8.21
CA LYS A 68 14.41 1.65 8.01
C LYS A 68 15.26 1.33 9.24
N GLN A 69 15.91 2.33 9.82
CA GLN A 69 16.71 2.15 11.06
C GLN A 69 15.84 1.73 12.25
N GLY A 70 14.58 2.16 12.28
CA GLY A 70 13.57 1.75 13.25
C GLY A 70 13.02 0.33 13.04
N GLY A 71 13.47 -0.41 12.02
CA GLY A 71 13.05 -1.78 11.74
C GLY A 71 11.80 -1.89 10.86
N ILE A 72 11.46 -0.84 10.11
CA ILE A 72 10.37 -0.88 9.11
C ILE A 72 10.86 -1.54 7.82
N ASP A 73 10.09 -2.49 7.30
CA ASP A 73 10.28 -3.20 6.02
C ASP A 73 9.49 -2.56 4.87
N VAL A 74 8.36 -1.91 5.18
CA VAL A 74 7.39 -1.40 4.19
C VAL A 74 7.02 0.04 4.53
N ILE A 75 6.99 0.93 3.53
CA ILE A 75 6.39 2.26 3.67
C ILE A 75 4.98 2.24 3.11
N GLU A 76 4.00 2.59 3.93
CA GLU A 76 2.60 2.73 3.51
C GLU A 76 2.28 4.19 3.18
N THR A 77 1.55 4.45 2.11
CA THR A 77 1.03 5.79 1.84
C THR A 77 -0.30 5.73 1.10
N TYR A 78 -1.17 6.68 1.41
CA TYR A 78 -2.32 7.00 0.57
C TYR A 78 -1.91 7.70 -0.74
N VAL A 79 -2.80 7.68 -1.74
CA VAL A 79 -2.75 8.58 -2.91
C VAL A 79 -3.79 9.68 -2.75
N PHE A 80 -3.36 10.94 -2.87
CA PHE A 80 -4.20 12.11 -2.58
C PHE A 80 -4.80 12.69 -3.88
N TRP A 81 -5.92 12.15 -4.35
CA TRP A 81 -6.49 12.50 -5.66
C TRP A 81 -6.69 14.01 -5.85
N ASN A 82 -7.30 14.69 -4.88
CA ASN A 82 -7.52 16.14 -4.94
C ASN A 82 -6.25 16.98 -5.13
N LEU A 83 -5.11 16.46 -4.67
CA LEU A 83 -3.82 17.11 -4.82
C LEU A 83 -3.26 16.90 -6.22
N HIS A 84 -3.52 15.72 -6.80
CA HIS A 84 -3.07 15.34 -8.13
C HIS A 84 -3.97 15.85 -9.24
N GLU A 85 -5.27 16.08 -9.01
CA GLU A 85 -6.20 16.59 -10.01
C GLU A 85 -7.00 17.77 -9.45
N PRO A 86 -6.35 18.93 -9.21
CA PRO A 86 -7.01 20.12 -8.64
C PRO A 86 -8.13 20.67 -9.54
N ARG A 87 -8.10 20.37 -10.84
CA ARG A 87 -9.15 20.68 -11.81
C ARG A 87 -9.36 19.47 -12.74
N PRO A 88 -10.58 19.26 -13.28
CA PRO A 88 -10.85 18.13 -14.15
C PRO A 88 -9.84 18.04 -15.31
N GLY A 89 -9.21 16.88 -15.46
CA GLY A 89 -8.21 16.56 -16.47
C GLY A 89 -6.86 17.28 -16.33
N GLN A 90 -6.64 18.07 -15.28
CA GLN A 90 -5.38 18.78 -15.04
C GLN A 90 -4.59 18.10 -13.92
N TYR A 91 -3.61 17.29 -14.31
CA TYR A 91 -2.81 16.50 -13.37
C TYR A 91 -1.52 17.21 -12.93
N ASP A 92 -1.19 17.11 -11.64
CA ASP A 92 0.05 17.60 -11.06
C ASP A 92 0.75 16.53 -10.19
N PHE A 93 1.91 16.10 -10.67
CA PHE A 93 2.82 15.16 -10.00
C PHE A 93 4.19 15.81 -9.71
N SER A 94 4.24 17.13 -9.55
CA SER A 94 5.47 17.87 -9.29
C SER A 94 5.74 18.12 -7.80
N GLY A 95 7.01 18.33 -7.44
CA GLY A 95 7.42 18.69 -6.09
C GLY A 95 6.96 17.67 -5.05
N ARG A 96 6.31 18.11 -3.97
CA ARG A 96 5.77 17.20 -2.94
C ARG A 96 4.62 16.30 -3.40
N ARG A 97 4.17 16.45 -4.65
CA ARG A 97 3.16 15.60 -5.30
C ARG A 97 3.81 14.52 -6.16
N ASP A 98 5.13 14.47 -6.24
CA ASP A 98 5.82 13.45 -7.04
C ASP A 98 5.84 12.10 -6.31
N ILE A 99 4.74 11.37 -6.46
CA ILE A 99 4.59 10.04 -5.87
C ILE A 99 5.57 9.02 -6.47
N VAL A 100 5.95 9.21 -7.74
CA VAL A 100 6.88 8.31 -8.42
C VAL A 100 8.28 8.48 -7.83
N ALA A 101 8.73 9.73 -7.63
CA ALA A 101 9.99 10.00 -6.95
C ALA A 101 9.99 9.45 -5.51
N PHE A 102 8.88 9.62 -4.77
CA PHE A 102 8.74 9.06 -3.43
C PHE A 102 8.85 7.52 -3.40
N ILE A 103 8.15 6.81 -4.29
CA ILE A 103 8.22 5.35 -4.40
C ILE A 103 9.61 4.89 -4.83
N LYS A 104 10.26 5.60 -5.76
CA LYS A 104 11.65 5.32 -6.15
C LYS A 104 12.63 5.51 -4.99
N GLU A 105 12.41 6.48 -4.12
CA GLU A 105 13.22 6.67 -2.92
C GLU A 105 13.05 5.50 -1.94
N ILE A 106 11.81 5.03 -1.72
CA ILE A 106 11.53 3.81 -0.93
C ILE A 106 12.31 2.61 -1.50
N GLN A 107 12.23 2.42 -2.83
CA GLN A 107 12.93 1.36 -3.54
C GLN A 107 14.46 1.50 -3.42
N ALA A 108 15.01 2.70 -3.58
CA ALA A 108 16.44 2.97 -3.50
C ALA A 108 17.00 2.62 -2.11
N GLN A 109 16.19 2.76 -1.06
CA GLN A 109 16.55 2.35 0.29
C GLN A 109 16.26 0.87 0.58
N GLY A 110 15.76 0.10 -0.38
CA GLY A 110 15.53 -1.34 -0.27
C GLY A 110 14.33 -1.72 0.60
N LEU A 111 13.35 -0.83 0.72
CA LEU A 111 12.08 -1.10 1.40
C LEU A 111 10.98 -1.43 0.38
N TYR A 112 9.91 -2.07 0.82
CA TYR A 112 8.70 -2.25 0.02
C TYR A 112 7.76 -1.05 0.16
N ALA A 113 6.78 -0.94 -0.73
CA ALA A 113 5.71 0.05 -0.65
C ALA A 113 4.34 -0.61 -0.56
N CYS A 114 3.49 -0.13 0.34
CA CYS A 114 2.05 -0.42 0.37
C CYS A 114 1.31 0.83 -0.11
N LEU A 115 0.68 0.76 -1.27
CA LEU A 115 0.00 1.91 -1.86
C LEU A 115 -1.51 1.82 -1.65
N ARG A 116 -2.06 2.71 -0.82
CA ARG A 116 -3.50 2.82 -0.57
C ARG A 116 -4.09 3.87 -1.50
N ILE A 117 -4.51 3.44 -2.68
CA ILE A 117 -4.87 4.34 -3.77
C ILE A 117 -6.13 5.17 -3.47
N GLY A 118 -7.08 4.64 -2.70
CA GLY A 118 -8.34 5.33 -2.41
C GLY A 118 -9.43 5.04 -3.45
N PRO A 119 -10.16 6.06 -3.99
CA PRO A 119 -9.75 7.46 -4.05
C PRO A 119 -10.25 8.25 -2.83
N TYR A 120 -11.22 7.69 -2.10
CA TYR A 120 -11.49 8.10 -0.74
C TYR A 120 -10.40 7.52 0.12
N ILE A 121 -9.75 8.34 0.92
CA ILE A 121 -8.66 7.91 1.80
C ILE A 121 -8.93 8.29 3.24
N GLU A 122 -9.99 9.06 3.50
CA GLU A 122 -10.24 9.72 4.78
C GLU A 122 -9.00 10.47 5.24
N GLY A 123 -8.25 9.91 6.19
CA GLY A 123 -6.86 10.24 6.50
C GLY A 123 -6.67 11.64 7.04
N GLU A 124 -7.70 12.20 7.67
CA GLU A 124 -7.74 13.60 8.13
C GLU A 124 -7.29 14.58 7.04
N TRP A 125 -7.69 14.31 5.81
CA TRP A 125 -7.35 15.12 4.65
C TRP A 125 -8.57 15.85 4.13
N THR A 126 -8.34 17.01 3.52
CA THR A 126 -9.41 17.83 2.93
C THR A 126 -10.30 16.98 2.04
N TYR A 127 -11.59 16.97 2.36
CA TYR A 127 -12.63 16.25 1.63
C TYR A 127 -12.35 14.75 1.43
N GLY A 128 -11.61 14.13 2.37
CA GLY A 128 -11.27 12.71 2.34
C GLY A 128 -10.45 12.27 1.12
N GLY A 129 -9.76 13.21 0.46
CA GLY A 129 -8.99 12.97 -0.76
C GLY A 129 -9.72 13.29 -2.06
N PHE A 130 -11.03 13.55 -2.03
CA PHE A 130 -11.77 13.87 -3.26
C PHE A 130 -11.51 15.28 -3.77
N PRO A 131 -11.33 15.47 -5.09
CA PRO A 131 -11.29 16.79 -5.68
C PRO A 131 -12.62 17.52 -5.45
N PHE A 132 -12.56 18.81 -5.11
CA PHE A 132 -13.77 19.58 -4.82
C PHE A 132 -14.71 19.68 -6.03
N TRP A 133 -14.16 19.79 -7.24
CA TRP A 133 -14.94 19.86 -8.50
C TRP A 133 -15.81 18.62 -8.73
N LEU A 134 -15.50 17.50 -8.08
CA LEU A 134 -16.28 16.26 -8.19
C LEU A 134 -17.71 16.46 -7.69
N HIS A 135 -17.92 17.38 -6.75
CA HIS A 135 -19.24 17.75 -6.21
C HIS A 135 -20.21 18.24 -7.29
N ASP A 136 -19.68 18.93 -8.30
CA ASP A 136 -20.50 19.58 -9.32
C ASP A 136 -20.79 18.68 -10.52
N VAL A 137 -20.34 17.41 -10.48
CA VAL A 137 -20.63 16.41 -11.52
C VAL A 137 -22.10 16.01 -11.44
N PRO A 138 -22.91 16.20 -12.50
CA PRO A 138 -24.33 15.86 -12.47
C PRO A 138 -24.58 14.39 -12.13
N GLY A 139 -25.46 14.16 -11.15
CA GLY A 139 -25.87 12.82 -10.73
C GLY A 139 -24.85 12.07 -9.88
N ILE A 140 -23.80 12.73 -9.39
CA ILE A 140 -22.80 12.06 -8.57
C ILE A 140 -23.34 11.71 -7.18
N VAL A 141 -23.01 10.48 -6.74
CA VAL A 141 -23.18 10.04 -5.36
C VAL A 141 -21.85 9.47 -4.91
N TYR A 142 -21.24 10.04 -3.89
CA TYR A 142 -19.94 9.51 -3.46
C TYR A 142 -20.09 8.14 -2.82
N ARG A 143 -19.10 7.28 -3.08
CA ARG A 143 -18.95 5.99 -2.41
C ARG A 143 -20.19 5.10 -2.59
N SER A 144 -20.72 5.04 -3.82
CA SER A 144 -21.92 4.29 -4.18
C SER A 144 -21.82 3.83 -5.64
N ASP A 145 -22.63 2.84 -6.04
CA ASP A 145 -22.62 2.32 -7.41
C ASP A 145 -23.28 3.29 -8.39
N ASN A 146 -22.50 4.26 -8.88
CA ASN A 146 -22.90 5.16 -9.96
C ASN A 146 -21.76 5.31 -10.97
N GLU A 147 -22.12 5.52 -12.23
CA GLU A 147 -21.18 5.64 -13.35
C GLU A 147 -19.99 6.61 -13.10
N PRO A 148 -20.16 7.76 -12.42
CA PRO A 148 -19.06 8.72 -12.21
C PRO A 148 -17.98 8.38 -11.16
N PHE A 149 -18.20 7.49 -10.19
CA PHE A 149 -17.30 7.41 -9.03
C PHE A 149 -17.09 6.00 -8.48
N LYS A 150 -15.85 5.46 -8.56
CA LYS A 150 -15.63 4.08 -8.17
C LYS A 150 -14.16 3.66 -7.81
N ILE A 151 -13.71 3.70 -6.53
CA ILE A 151 -12.64 2.91 -5.78
C ILE A 151 -12.83 3.20 -4.22
N GLU A 152 -12.19 2.52 -3.23
CA GLU A 152 -12.53 2.68 -1.78
C GLU A 152 -11.44 2.64 -0.66
N ASN A 153 -11.82 3.11 0.55
CA ASN A 153 -11.12 2.96 1.84
C ASN A 153 -12.12 2.95 3.03
N GLU A 154 -12.03 1.98 3.96
CA GLU A 154 -12.95 1.82 5.12
C GLU A 154 -14.45 1.86 4.77
N TYR A 155 -14.87 1.15 3.71
CA TYR A 155 -16.23 1.26 3.19
C TYR A 155 -17.30 0.62 4.09
N GLN A 156 -16.98 -0.45 4.83
CA GLN A 156 -17.93 -1.13 5.72
C GLN A 156 -18.62 -0.19 6.72
N ASN A 157 -17.92 0.88 7.16
CA ASN A 157 -18.49 1.86 8.09
C ASN A 157 -19.73 2.54 7.52
N ILE A 158 -19.84 2.65 6.20
CA ILE A 158 -20.93 3.34 5.51
C ILE A 158 -21.74 2.44 4.59
N GLU A 159 -21.27 1.25 4.25
CA GLU A 159 -21.92 0.32 3.32
C GLU A 159 -23.40 0.09 3.66
N LYS A 160 -23.71 -0.14 4.95
CA LYS A 160 -25.09 -0.35 5.41
C LYS A 160 -26.00 0.86 5.15
N ALA A 161 -25.46 2.07 5.08
CA ALA A 161 -26.22 3.27 4.74
C ALA A 161 -26.72 3.22 3.29
N PHE A 162 -26.02 2.50 2.40
CA PHE A 162 -26.38 2.33 0.99
C PHE A 162 -27.27 1.12 0.71
N ARG A 163 -27.63 0.32 1.72
CA ARG A 163 -28.58 -0.80 1.61
C ARG A 163 -28.25 -1.74 0.44
N GLU A 164 -29.10 -1.81 -0.57
CA GLU A 164 -28.98 -2.70 -1.72
C GLU A 164 -27.89 -2.25 -2.71
N ASP A 165 -27.50 -0.97 -2.67
CA ASP A 165 -26.51 -0.36 -3.58
C ASP A 165 -25.06 -0.47 -3.06
N GLY A 166 -24.86 -0.78 -1.78
CA GLY A 166 -23.54 -0.95 -1.16
C GLY A 166 -22.79 -2.20 -1.66
N PRO A 167 -23.38 -3.41 -1.57
CA PRO A 167 -22.71 -4.63 -2.01
C PRO A 167 -22.35 -4.67 -3.51
N PRO A 168 -23.19 -4.19 -4.46
CA PRO A 168 -22.82 -4.03 -5.87
C PRO A 168 -21.58 -3.16 -6.06
N TYR A 169 -21.49 -2.04 -5.36
CA TYR A 169 -20.33 -1.15 -5.39
C TYR A 169 -19.05 -1.83 -4.92
N VAL A 170 -19.10 -2.60 -3.82
CA VAL A 170 -17.95 -3.41 -3.36
C VAL A 170 -17.52 -4.41 -4.42
N ARG A 171 -18.45 -5.16 -5.02
CA ARG A 171 -18.11 -6.12 -6.08
C ARG A 171 -17.49 -5.44 -7.30
N TRP A 172 -18.01 -4.29 -7.70
CA TRP A 172 -17.45 -3.53 -8.82
C TRP A 172 -16.02 -3.05 -8.51
N THR A 173 -15.79 -2.49 -7.31
CA THR A 173 -14.47 -1.94 -6.95
C THR A 173 -13.39 -3.01 -6.92
N VAL A 174 -13.73 -4.20 -6.41
CA VAL A 174 -12.86 -5.37 -6.47
C VAL A 174 -12.59 -5.81 -7.92
N LYS A 175 -13.63 -5.88 -8.76
CA LYS A 175 -13.48 -6.26 -10.16
C LYS A 175 -12.53 -5.31 -10.89
N MET A 176 -12.74 -4.01 -10.78
CA MET A 176 -11.88 -3.01 -11.42
C MET A 176 -10.43 -3.11 -10.92
N ALA A 177 -10.23 -3.20 -9.60
CA ALA A 177 -8.89 -3.30 -9.02
C ALA A 177 -8.12 -4.55 -9.52
N VAL A 178 -8.79 -5.69 -9.60
CA VAL A 178 -8.20 -6.94 -10.11
C VAL A 178 -7.94 -6.87 -11.62
N GLU A 179 -8.83 -6.22 -12.39
CA GLU A 179 -8.68 -6.03 -13.83
C GLU A 179 -7.49 -5.13 -14.21
N LEU A 180 -6.96 -4.31 -13.29
CA LEU A 180 -5.71 -3.56 -13.49
C LEU A 180 -4.47 -4.46 -13.57
N GLN A 181 -4.58 -5.76 -13.21
CA GLN A 181 -3.52 -6.76 -13.34
C GLN A 181 -2.17 -6.30 -12.77
N THR A 182 -2.19 -5.66 -11.61
CA THR A 182 -0.99 -5.09 -10.95
C THR A 182 0.06 -6.14 -10.56
N GLY A 183 -0.30 -7.43 -10.57
CA GLY A 183 0.61 -8.53 -10.22
C GLY A 183 0.89 -8.68 -8.73
N VAL A 184 0.18 -7.92 -7.87
CA VAL A 184 0.33 -7.94 -6.41
C VAL A 184 -1.04 -8.03 -5.71
N PRO A 185 -1.11 -8.52 -4.46
CA PRO A 185 -2.36 -8.61 -3.72
C PRO A 185 -2.99 -7.25 -3.45
N TRP A 186 -4.31 -7.22 -3.41
CA TRP A 186 -5.10 -6.05 -3.03
C TRP A 186 -5.71 -6.25 -1.65
N ILE A 187 -5.88 -5.14 -0.93
CA ILE A 187 -6.41 -5.12 0.43
C ILE A 187 -7.58 -4.14 0.55
N MET A 188 -8.54 -4.45 1.42
CA MET A 188 -9.58 -3.53 1.86
C MET A 188 -9.62 -3.50 3.38
N CYS A 189 -9.41 -2.32 3.95
CA CYS A 189 -9.43 -2.13 5.40
C CYS A 189 -10.85 -1.98 5.93
N LYS A 190 -11.10 -2.56 7.11
CA LYS A 190 -12.44 -2.67 7.72
C LYS A 190 -13.48 -3.07 6.67
N GLN A 191 -13.34 -4.25 6.07
CA GLN A 191 -14.31 -4.78 5.11
C GLN A 191 -14.50 -6.28 5.34
N ASP A 192 -15.39 -6.65 6.26
CA ASP A 192 -15.52 -8.04 6.72
C ASP A 192 -15.95 -9.00 5.60
N ASP A 193 -16.62 -8.49 4.55
CA ASP A 193 -17.13 -9.26 3.41
C ASP A 193 -16.36 -9.01 2.09
N ALA A 194 -15.11 -8.50 2.16
CA ALA A 194 -14.27 -8.27 0.99
C ALA A 194 -14.17 -9.53 0.10
N PRO A 195 -14.63 -9.48 -1.17
CA PRO A 195 -14.67 -10.66 -2.02
C PRO A 195 -13.27 -11.08 -2.47
N ASP A 196 -13.09 -12.36 -2.77
CA ASP A 196 -11.81 -12.87 -3.29
C ASP A 196 -11.45 -12.19 -4.61
N PRO A 197 -10.15 -11.90 -4.87
CA PRO A 197 -8.96 -12.25 -4.07
C PRO A 197 -8.55 -11.17 -3.04
N ILE A 198 -9.42 -10.24 -2.67
CA ILE A 198 -9.06 -9.12 -1.80
C ILE A 198 -8.89 -9.56 -0.35
N ILE A 199 -7.83 -9.10 0.32
CA ILE A 199 -7.60 -9.38 1.74
C ILE A 199 -8.28 -8.31 2.59
N ASN A 200 -9.18 -8.72 3.50
CA ASN A 200 -9.73 -7.80 4.49
C ASN A 200 -8.72 -7.55 5.62
N THR A 201 -8.58 -6.30 6.03
CA THR A 201 -7.57 -5.90 7.03
C THR A 201 -8.20 -5.14 8.20
N CYS A 202 -7.45 -5.07 9.30
CA CYS A 202 -7.89 -4.37 10.51
C CYS A 202 -7.29 -2.97 10.62
N ASN A 203 -8.08 -2.02 11.14
CA ASN A 203 -7.66 -0.69 11.57
C ASN A 203 -8.13 -0.45 13.01
N GLY A 204 -7.35 0.28 13.80
CA GLY A 204 -7.67 0.64 15.17
C GLY A 204 -6.48 0.54 16.10
N MET A 205 -6.67 0.84 17.38
CA MET A 205 -5.59 0.73 18.39
C MET A 205 -5.36 -0.71 18.87
N LYS A 206 -6.37 -1.59 18.77
CA LYS A 206 -6.40 -2.88 19.49
C LYS A 206 -6.80 -4.06 18.62
N CYS A 207 -6.29 -4.16 17.39
CA CYS A 207 -6.64 -5.26 16.49
C CYS A 207 -6.30 -6.66 17.04
N GLY A 208 -5.34 -6.77 17.99
CA GLY A 208 -5.10 -8.00 18.73
C GLY A 208 -6.29 -8.49 19.57
N GLU A 209 -7.21 -7.59 19.91
CA GLU A 209 -8.47 -7.87 20.61
C GLU A 209 -9.65 -7.86 19.62
N THR A 210 -9.76 -6.80 18.82
CA THR A 210 -10.97 -6.47 18.06
C THR A 210 -11.07 -7.14 16.69
N PHE A 211 -9.96 -7.53 16.07
CA PHE A 211 -10.00 -8.14 14.73
C PHE A 211 -10.60 -9.54 14.83
N LYS A 212 -11.71 -9.80 14.12
CA LYS A 212 -12.31 -11.14 14.05
C LYS A 212 -11.41 -12.14 13.32
N GLY A 213 -10.54 -11.65 12.44
CA GLY A 213 -9.70 -12.44 11.56
C GLY A 213 -10.00 -12.17 10.09
N PRO A 214 -9.19 -12.73 9.18
CA PRO A 214 -9.47 -12.70 7.75
C PRO A 214 -10.79 -13.42 7.45
N ASN A 215 -11.49 -12.99 6.41
CA ASN A 215 -12.79 -13.53 6.01
C ASN A 215 -12.71 -14.83 5.21
N SER A 216 -11.50 -15.37 5.04
CA SER A 216 -11.22 -16.67 4.42
C SER A 216 -10.00 -17.29 5.09
N PRO A 217 -9.97 -18.63 5.30
CA PRO A 217 -8.81 -19.31 5.88
C PRO A 217 -7.55 -19.24 4.99
N ASN A 218 -7.69 -18.86 3.72
CA ASN A 218 -6.58 -18.74 2.77
C ASN A 218 -5.96 -17.33 2.76
N LYS A 219 -6.44 -16.42 3.60
CA LYS A 219 -5.97 -15.03 3.68
C LYS A 219 -5.17 -14.80 4.97
N PRO A 220 -4.11 -13.98 4.94
CA PRO A 220 -3.34 -13.65 6.12
C PRO A 220 -4.02 -12.57 6.99
N SER A 221 -3.65 -12.51 8.26
CA SER A 221 -4.06 -11.41 9.15
C SER A 221 -3.15 -10.20 8.98
N LEU A 222 -3.71 -9.10 8.46
CA LEU A 222 -3.00 -7.84 8.24
C LEU A 222 -3.64 -6.70 9.04
N TRP A 223 -2.82 -5.89 9.70
CA TRP A 223 -3.21 -4.69 10.44
C TRP A 223 -2.69 -3.46 9.70
N THR A 224 -3.56 -2.79 8.95
CA THR A 224 -3.21 -1.66 8.06
C THR A 224 -3.15 -0.33 8.79
N GLU A 225 -3.79 -0.18 9.94
CA GLU A 225 -3.64 1.03 10.75
C GLU A 225 -3.61 0.73 12.25
N ASN A 226 -2.40 0.58 12.78
CA ASN A 226 -2.14 0.63 14.20
C ASN A 226 -2.01 2.08 14.63
N TRP A 227 -3.11 2.66 15.15
CA TRP A 227 -3.17 4.07 15.50
C TRP A 227 -2.18 4.42 16.61
N THR A 228 -1.07 5.06 16.28
CA THR A 228 0.01 5.42 17.22
C THR A 228 -0.33 6.66 18.05
N SER A 229 -1.28 7.47 17.59
CA SER A 229 -1.82 8.64 18.28
C SER A 229 -3.22 8.94 17.71
N PHE A 230 -3.78 10.08 18.06
CA PHE A 230 -4.97 10.64 17.44
C PHE A 230 -4.61 12.02 16.88
N TYR A 231 -5.19 12.38 15.74
CA TYR A 231 -4.95 13.68 15.14
C TYR A 231 -5.37 14.81 16.09
N GLN A 232 -4.65 15.92 16.02
CA GLN A 232 -4.98 17.10 16.82
C GLN A 232 -6.09 17.90 16.15
N VAL A 233 -7.08 18.32 16.95
CA VAL A 233 -8.16 19.20 16.52
C VAL A 233 -7.95 20.57 17.18
N TYR A 234 -8.16 21.65 16.42
CA TYR A 234 -8.07 23.00 16.97
C TYR A 234 -8.93 23.14 18.22
N GLY A 235 -8.33 23.66 19.30
CA GLY A 235 -8.99 23.83 20.60
C GLY A 235 -9.04 22.58 21.48
N GLN A 236 -8.49 21.45 21.06
CA GLN A 236 -8.41 20.23 21.87
C GLN A 236 -6.98 19.98 22.40
N ASN A 237 -6.90 19.24 23.50
CA ASN A 237 -5.64 18.78 24.07
C ASN A 237 -5.05 17.64 23.23
N VAL A 238 -3.72 17.53 23.27
CA VAL A 238 -3.00 16.45 22.59
C VAL A 238 -3.28 15.12 23.29
N THR A 239 -3.67 14.11 22.52
CA THR A 239 -3.84 12.73 23.00
C THR A 239 -2.67 11.89 22.53
N LEU A 240 -1.87 11.38 23.48
CA LEU A 240 -0.73 10.52 23.19
C LEU A 240 -1.04 9.08 23.59
N ARG A 241 -0.63 8.13 22.75
CA ARG A 241 -0.64 6.71 23.07
C ARG A 241 0.73 6.31 23.59
N SER A 242 0.79 5.51 24.65
CA SER A 242 2.06 5.09 25.21
C SER A 242 2.75 4.04 24.32
N ALA A 243 4.08 4.09 24.26
CA ALA A 243 4.87 3.08 23.52
C ALA A 243 4.65 1.66 24.07
N GLN A 244 4.42 1.52 25.38
CA GLN A 244 4.11 0.25 26.03
C GLN A 244 2.78 -0.34 25.53
N ASP A 245 1.74 0.48 25.38
CA ASP A 245 0.46 0.02 24.84
C ASP A 245 0.56 -0.37 23.37
N ILE A 246 1.27 0.42 22.56
CA ILE A 246 1.54 0.11 21.15
C ILE A 246 2.25 -1.25 21.06
N ALA A 247 3.35 -1.43 21.77
CA ALA A 247 4.13 -2.67 21.74
C ALA A 247 3.31 -3.88 22.22
N PHE A 248 2.53 -3.72 23.30
CA PHE A 248 1.65 -4.76 23.81
C PHE A 248 0.62 -5.20 22.77
N GLN A 249 -0.06 -4.24 22.12
CA GLN A 249 -1.09 -4.57 21.14
C GLN A 249 -0.51 -5.20 19.87
N VAL A 250 0.69 -4.79 19.43
CA VAL A 250 1.42 -5.45 18.34
C VAL A 250 1.73 -6.90 18.71
N ALA A 251 2.32 -7.14 19.89
CA ALA A 251 2.62 -8.49 20.35
C ALA A 251 1.36 -9.35 20.47
N LEU A 252 0.26 -8.77 20.95
CA LEU A 252 -1.04 -9.44 21.07
C LEU A 252 -1.62 -9.80 19.71
N PHE A 253 -1.51 -8.93 18.71
CA PHE A 253 -1.95 -9.20 17.34
C PHE A 253 -1.16 -10.35 16.70
N ILE A 254 0.17 -10.34 16.87
CA ILE A 254 1.04 -11.44 16.41
C ILE A 254 0.63 -12.76 17.06
N ALA A 255 0.49 -12.77 18.39
CA ALA A 255 0.24 -13.99 19.16
C ALA A 255 -1.19 -14.54 19.03
N ARG A 256 -2.20 -13.68 19.05
CA ARG A 256 -3.62 -14.11 19.06
C ARG A 256 -4.28 -14.16 17.70
N LYS A 257 -3.81 -13.36 16.74
CA LYS A 257 -4.41 -13.27 15.40
C LYS A 257 -3.54 -13.89 14.32
N ASN A 258 -2.40 -14.49 14.68
CA ASN A 258 -1.37 -14.90 13.74
C ASN A 258 -0.98 -13.73 12.82
N GLY A 259 -0.94 -12.50 13.35
CA GLY A 259 -0.63 -11.30 12.57
C GLY A 259 0.73 -11.35 11.90
N THR A 260 0.82 -10.97 10.62
CA THR A 260 2.09 -11.00 9.83
C THR A 260 2.39 -9.72 9.07
N TYR A 261 1.50 -8.75 9.12
CA TYR A 261 1.73 -7.39 8.63
C TYR A 261 1.13 -6.42 9.64
N ILE A 262 1.93 -5.45 10.10
CA ILE A 262 1.49 -4.41 11.02
C ILE A 262 2.00 -3.08 10.51
N ASN A 263 1.09 -2.17 10.21
CA ASN A 263 1.40 -0.81 9.79
C ASN A 263 1.11 0.21 10.90
N TYR A 264 2.10 1.01 11.27
CA TYR A 264 1.94 2.13 12.20
C TYR A 264 1.36 3.36 11.47
N TYR A 265 0.23 3.89 11.95
CA TYR A 265 -0.51 4.98 11.31
C TYR A 265 -0.88 6.07 12.33
N MET A 266 -0.35 7.28 12.36
CA MET A 266 0.98 7.74 11.96
C MET A 266 1.74 8.08 13.25
#